data_AF-A0A9X9ACY5-F1
#
_entry.id   AF-A0A9X9ACY5-F1
#
_cell.length_a   1.000
_cell.length_b   1.000
_cell.length_c   1.000
_cell.angle_alpha   90.00
_cell.angle_beta   90.00
_cell.angle_gamma   90.00
#
_symmetry.space_group_name_H-M   'P 1'
#
loop_
_entity.id
_entity.type
_entity.pdbx_description
1 polymer ?
#
loop_
_entity_poly.entity_id
_entity_poly.type
_entity_poly.pdbx_seq_one_letter_code
_entity_poly.pdbx_strand_id
1 'polypeptide(L)'
;GLLAGINAARLVQGEEPVVLPPVTAMGSMANYITATNAKNFQPMNANFGLFAPLEKKIKKKAERNEAYAARALETIRNFVNI
;
A
#
# COMPACT_ATOMS: atom_id res chain seq x y z
N GLY A 1 9.63 -8.46 0.74
CA GLY A 1 10.45 -9.25 -0.19
C GLY A 1 10.41 -8.65 -1.58
N LEU A 2 9.36 -8.93 -2.36
CA LEU A 2 9.24 -8.53 -3.77
C LEU A 2 9.65 -7.07 -4.08
N LEU A 3 9.00 -6.08 -3.46
CA LEU A 3 9.30 -4.66 -3.72
C LEU A 3 10.76 -4.30 -3.44
N ALA A 4 11.35 -4.86 -2.38
CA ALA A 4 12.75 -4.62 -2.05
C ALA A 4 13.69 -5.23 -3.10
N GLY A 5 13.38 -6.41 -3.63
CA GLY A 5 14.14 -7.03 -4.72
C GLY A 5 14.06 -6.24 -6.02
N ILE A 6 12.86 -5.78 -6.39
CA ILE A 6 12.66 -4.90 -7.55
C ILE A 6 13.48 -3.62 -7.40
N ASN A 7 13.39 -2.94 -6.26
CA ASN A 7 14.12 -1.69 -6.04
C ASN A 7 15.64 -1.90 -5.95
N ALA A 8 16.11 -3.02 -5.38
CA ALA A 8 17.52 -3.36 -5.39
C ALA A 8 18.07 -3.54 -6.82
N ALA A 9 17.33 -4.24 -7.69
CA ALA A 9 17.70 -4.41 -9.10
C ALA A 9 17.74 -3.07 -9.86
N ARG A 10 16.72 -2.23 -9.66
CA ARG A 10 16.64 -0.88 -10.26
C ARG A 10 17.79 0.02 -9.84
N LEU A 11 18.11 0.04 -8.54
CA LEU A 11 19.23 0.82 -8.02
C LEU A 11 20.58 0.41 -8.63
N VAL A 12 20.82 -0.90 -8.83
CA VAL A 12 22.04 -1.39 -9.50
C VAL A 12 22.10 -0.96 -10.96
N GLN A 13 20.94 -0.77 -11.61
CA GLN A 13 20.83 -0.29 -12.99
C GLN A 13 20.84 1.25 -13.10
N GLY A 14 20.97 1.98 -11.98
CA GLY A 14 20.91 3.44 -11.96
C GLY A 14 19.50 4.00 -12.15
N GLU A 15 18.47 3.19 -11.96
CA GLU A 15 17.07 3.59 -12.04
C GLU A 15 16.51 3.99 -10.66
N GLU A 16 15.52 4.89 -10.67
CA GLU A 16 14.81 5.29 -9.46
C GLU A 16 13.97 4.15 -8.86
N PRO A 17 13.91 4.01 -7.52
CA PRO A 17 13.05 3.02 -6.86
C PRO A 17 11.56 3.18 -7.18
N VAL A 18 10.85 2.07 -7.28
CA VAL A 18 9.39 2.03 -7.36
C VAL A 18 8.80 2.33 -5.98
N VAL A 19 7.85 3.27 -5.94
CA VAL A 19 7.03 3.58 -4.76
C VAL A 19 5.59 3.20 -5.06
N LEU A 20 5.06 2.21 -4.34
CA LEU A 20 3.69 1.75 -4.55
C LEU A 20 2.68 2.71 -3.90
N PRO A 21 1.51 2.93 -4.54
CA PRO A 21 0.50 3.82 -3.98
C PRO A 21 -0.01 3.35 -2.61
N PRO A 22 -0.19 4.27 -1.62
CA PRO A 22 -0.55 3.91 -0.24
C PRO A 22 -1.98 3.36 -0.07
N VAL A 23 -2.79 3.42 -1.14
CA VAL A 23 -4.12 2.80 -1.22
C VAL A 23 -4.06 1.30 -1.55
N THR A 24 -2.88 0.77 -1.87
CA THR A 24 -2.66 -0.65 -2.15
C THR A 24 -2.11 -1.36 -0.91
N ALA A 25 -2.25 -2.69 -0.83
CA ALA A 25 -1.80 -3.45 0.35
C ALA A 25 -0.30 -3.28 0.65
N MET A 26 0.56 -3.38 -0.37
CA MET A 26 2.01 -3.24 -0.19
C MET A 26 2.40 -1.79 0.06
N GLY A 27 1.81 -0.84 -0.67
CA GLY A 27 2.07 0.59 -0.46
C GLY A 27 1.61 1.07 0.91
N SER A 28 0.47 0.60 1.42
CA SER A 28 -0.03 0.97 2.74
C SER A 28 0.89 0.48 3.85
N MET A 29 1.42 -0.73 3.73
CA MET A 29 2.39 -1.28 4.69
C MET A 29 3.71 -0.50 4.66
N ALA A 30 4.24 -0.22 3.47
CA ALA A 30 5.46 0.60 3.32
C ALA A 30 5.26 1.99 3.95
N ASN A 31 4.14 2.64 3.64
CA ASN A 31 3.79 3.93 4.21
C ASN A 31 3.63 3.87 5.74
N TYR A 32 3.00 2.83 6.29
CA TYR A 32 2.87 2.66 7.73
C TYR A 32 4.23 2.55 8.43
N ILE A 33 5.16 1.78 7.86
CA ILE A 33 6.52 1.64 8.41
C ILE A 33 7.26 2.99 8.40
N THR A 34 7.13 3.78 7.33
CA THR A 34 7.88 5.03 7.17
C THR A 34 7.25 6.25 7.83
N ALA A 35 5.91 6.27 7.99
CA ALA A 35 5.18 7.42 8.52
C ALA A 35 4.82 7.30 10.01
N THR A 36 4.88 6.09 10.57
CA THR A 36 4.56 5.88 12.00
C THR A 36 5.74 6.27 12.88
N ASN A 37 5.48 6.99 13.97
CA ASN A 37 6.50 7.30 14.96
C ASN A 37 7.10 6.00 15.52
N ALA A 38 8.43 5.90 15.52
CA ALA A 38 9.17 4.72 16.00
C ALA A 38 8.76 4.26 17.41
N LYS A 39 8.37 5.17 18.30
CA LYS A 39 7.92 4.83 19.68
C LYS A 39 6.58 4.10 19.71
N ASN A 40 5.74 4.28 18.69
CA ASN A 40 4.38 3.73 18.61
C ASN A 40 4.25 2.66 17.51
N PHE A 41 5.33 2.37 16.80
CA PHE A 41 5.31 1.36 15.77
C PHE A 41 5.08 -0.02 16.39
N GLN A 42 4.11 -0.74 15.84
CA GLN A 42 3.88 -2.15 16.14
C GLN A 42 3.91 -2.95 14.84
N PRO A 43 4.62 -4.09 14.78
CA PRO A 43 4.55 -4.99 13.64
C PRO A 43 3.12 -5.49 13.44
N MET A 44 2.61 -5.40 12.21
CA MET A 44 1.26 -5.82 11.89
C MET A 44 1.21 -6.47 10.50
N ASN A 45 0.34 -7.47 10.36
CA ASN A 45 -0.03 -8.01 9.05
C ASN A 45 -0.87 -6.99 8.26
N ALA A 46 -0.94 -7.18 6.94
CA ALA A 46 -1.80 -6.38 6.07
C ALA A 46 -3.25 -6.42 6.56
N ASN A 47 -3.84 -5.23 6.72
CA ASN A 47 -5.24 -5.07 7.09
C ASN A 47 -5.78 -3.76 6.52
N PHE A 48 -7.10 -3.67 6.30
CA PHE A 48 -7.74 -2.48 5.72
C PHE A 48 -7.64 -1.22 6.58
N GLY A 49 -7.25 -1.33 7.86
CA GLY A 49 -7.00 -0.16 8.71
C GLY A 49 -5.74 0.62 8.32
N LEU A 50 -4.80 -0.01 7.60
CA LEU A 50 -3.59 0.64 7.11
C LEU A 50 -3.81 1.45 5.82
N PHE A 51 -4.89 1.17 5.11
CA PHE A 51 -5.17 1.78 3.81
C PHE A 51 -5.65 3.21 4.03
N ALA A 52 -5.27 4.13 3.14
CA ALA A 52 -5.82 5.48 3.17
C ALA A 52 -7.35 5.45 3.17
N PRO A 53 -8.06 6.35 3.87
CA PRO A 53 -9.51 6.25 4.03
C PRO A 53 -10.27 6.31 2.69
N LEU A 54 -11.48 5.74 2.66
CA LEU A 54 -12.43 5.97 1.56
C LEU A 54 -13.03 7.38 1.66
N GLU A 55 -13.30 8.00 0.52
CA GLU A 55 -13.97 9.31 0.46
C GLU A 55 -15.37 9.27 1.08
N LYS A 56 -16.09 8.16 0.84
CA LYS A 56 -17.44 7.95 1.37
C LYS A 56 -17.39 7.02 2.59
N LYS A 57 -18.10 7.43 3.64
CA LYS A 57 -18.25 6.61 4.85
C LYS A 57 -19.23 5.47 4.60
N ILE A 58 -18.72 4.24 4.54
CA ILE A 58 -19.52 3.01 4.43
C ILE A 58 -19.68 2.38 5.82
N LYS A 59 -20.93 2.23 6.28
CA LYS A 59 -21.25 1.71 7.62
C LYS A 59 -21.01 0.20 7.71
N LYS A 60 -21.50 -0.57 6.73
CA LYS A 60 -21.39 -2.03 6.74
C LYS A 60 -19.96 -2.46 6.44
N LYS A 61 -19.40 -3.30 7.32
CA LYS A 61 -17.99 -3.73 7.26
C LYS A 61 -17.67 -4.48 5.95
N ALA A 62 -18.56 -5.35 5.48
CA ALA A 62 -18.37 -6.12 4.25
C ALA A 62 -18.25 -5.19 3.02
N GLU A 63 -19.26 -4.34 2.81
CA GLU A 63 -19.28 -3.35 1.72
C GLU A 63 -18.07 -2.41 1.78
N ARG A 64 -17.65 -2.01 3.00
CA ARG A 64 -16.46 -1.16 3.18
C ARG A 64 -15.18 -1.88 2.76
N ASN A 65 -15.01 -3.14 3.16
CA ASN A 65 -13.84 -3.94 2.80
C ASN A 65 -13.79 -4.19 1.28
N GLU A 66 -14.94 -4.45 0.66
CA GLU A 66 -15.05 -4.60 -0.78
C GLU A 66 -14.68 -3.33 -1.53
N ALA A 67 -15.13 -2.16 -1.06
CA ALA A 67 -14.75 -0.87 -1.64
C ALA A 67 -13.24 -0.60 -1.52
N TYR A 68 -12.62 -0.94 -0.38
CA TYR A 68 -11.15 -0.87 -0.24
C TYR A 68 -10.44 -1.80 -1.22
N ALA A 69 -10.90 -3.05 -1.33
CA ALA A 69 -10.31 -4.04 -2.24
C ALA A 69 -10.43 -3.60 -3.70
N ALA A 70 -11.61 -3.14 -4.13
CA ALA A 70 -11.85 -2.65 -5.48
C ALA A 70 -10.91 -1.50 -5.85
N ARG A 71 -10.83 -0.46 -5.00
CA ARG A 71 -9.92 0.68 -5.23
C ARG A 71 -8.46 0.24 -5.26
N ALA A 72 -8.05 -0.66 -4.36
CA ALA A 72 -6.67 -1.14 -4.31
C ALA A 72 -6.29 -1.94 -5.56
N LEU A 73 -7.17 -2.82 -6.04
CA LEU A 73 -6.98 -3.62 -7.24
C LEU A 73 -6.97 -2.76 -8.51
N GLU A 74 -7.88 -1.79 -8.62
CA GLU A 74 -7.88 -0.82 -9.71
C GLU A 74 -6.57 -0.03 -9.74
N THR A 75 -6.16 0.52 -8.59
CA THR A 75 -4.95 1.35 -8.49
C THR A 75 -3.71 0.55 -8.86
N ILE A 76 -3.53 -0.67 -8.33
CA ILE A 76 -2.32 -1.44 -8.62
C ILE A 76 -2.28 -1.91 -10.08
N ARG A 77 -3.43 -2.22 -10.69
CA ARG A 77 -3.50 -2.57 -12.13
C ARG A 77 -3.08 -1.40 -13.00
N ASN A 78 -3.57 -0.20 -12.70
CA ASN A 78 -3.18 0.99 -13.46
C ASN A 78 -1.71 1.33 -13.24
N PHE A 79 -1.18 1.12 -12.03
CA PHE A 79 0.22 1.38 -11.71
C PHE A 79 1.20 0.49 -12.48
N VAL A 80 0.89 -0.81 -12.66
CA VAL A 80 1.79 -1.75 -13.36
C VAL A 80 1.69 -1.70 -14.89
N ASN A 81 0.66 -1.02 -15.41
CA ASN A 81 0.46 -0.83 -16.85
C ASN A 81 1.07 0.47 -17.38
N ILE A 82 1.76 1.23 -16.51
CA ILE A 82 2.54 2.44 -16.84
C ILE A 82 4.00 2.04 -16.94
#